data_AF-A0A453MU33-F1
#
_entry.id   AF-A0A453MU33-F1
#
_cell.length_a   1.000
_cell.length_b   1.000
_cell.length_c   1.000
_cell.angle_alpha   90.00
_cell.angle_beta   90.00
_cell.angle_gamma   90.00
#
_symmetry.space_group_name_H-M   'P 1'
#
loop_
_entity.id
_entity.type
_entity.pdbx_description
1 polymer ?
#
loop_
_entity_poly.entity_id
_entity_poly.type
_entity_poly.pdbx_seq_one_letter_code
_entity_poly.pdbx_strand_id
1 'polypeptide(L)'
;MLDYLQRLYRNGAELWFRWDRQWVVVNAKGRALTQRVEPRMALMEVELPPAAFDEDWQPAPHSCLVIRAPGMDTLKVPLAAEHTTLDDVSVWEWSGSAYDEGAEAAEWLSAYFGKPSRLVRFKEESEIRPTNPKYAQGYKITFTDCFPFLIASQVQFIAHRSDCLAYV
;
A
#
# COMPACT_ATOMS: atom_id res chain seq x y z
N MET A 1 -30.91 -2.92 7.62
CA MET A 1 -30.12 -3.97 6.94
C MET A 1 -29.97 -3.68 5.44
N LEU A 2 -31.04 -3.35 4.71
CA LEU A 2 -30.93 -2.85 3.32
C LEU A 2 -30.23 -1.48 3.22
N ASP A 3 -30.47 -0.55 4.15
CA ASP A 3 -29.81 0.77 4.14
C ASP A 3 -28.29 0.71 4.39
N TYR A 4 -27.83 -0.30 5.12
CA TYR A 4 -26.40 -0.52 5.40
C TYR A 4 -25.65 -0.99 4.15
N LEU A 5 -26.26 -1.91 3.39
CA LEU A 5 -25.72 -2.43 2.14
C LEU A 5 -25.79 -1.39 1.01
N GLN A 6 -26.82 -0.54 0.96
CA GLN A 6 -26.91 0.56 0.00
C GLN A 6 -25.90 1.68 0.27
N ARG A 7 -25.55 1.94 1.54
CA ARG A 7 -24.51 2.92 1.92
C ARG A 7 -23.09 2.41 1.60
N LEU A 8 -22.83 1.12 1.81
CA LEU A 8 -21.58 0.45 1.40
C LEU A 8 -21.37 0.49 -0.13
N TYR A 9 -22.42 0.39 -0.95
CA TYR A 9 -22.27 0.38 -2.41
C TYR A 9 -22.16 1.78 -3.03
N ARG A 10 -22.70 2.81 -2.38
CA ARG A 10 -22.69 4.20 -2.87
C ARG A 10 -21.48 5.01 -2.40
N ASN A 11 -20.95 4.71 -1.21
CA ASN A 11 -19.81 5.41 -0.60
C ASN A 11 -18.57 4.51 -0.41
N GLY A 12 -18.74 3.18 -0.40
CA GLY A 12 -17.63 2.25 -0.20
C GLY A 12 -16.64 2.24 -1.35
N ALA A 13 -16.96 2.89 -2.47
CA ALA A 13 -16.01 3.14 -3.53
C ALA A 13 -15.00 4.24 -3.17
N GLU A 14 -15.23 5.25 -2.35
CA GLU A 14 -14.15 6.25 -2.10
C GLU A 14 -13.26 5.88 -0.90
N LEU A 15 -13.74 5.01 -0.02
CA LEU A 15 -13.14 4.77 1.31
C LEU A 15 -12.07 3.68 1.35
N TRP A 16 -12.23 2.59 0.59
CA TRP A 16 -11.16 1.62 0.37
C TRP A 16 -9.93 2.22 -0.33
N PHE A 17 -10.10 3.30 -1.11
CA PHE A 17 -9.00 3.91 -1.84
C PHE A 17 -8.02 4.70 -0.99
N ARG A 18 -8.43 5.20 0.19
CA ARG A 18 -7.54 6.03 1.02
C ARG A 18 -6.22 5.32 1.32
N TRP A 19 -6.30 4.01 1.55
CA TRP A 19 -5.16 3.18 1.90
C TRP A 19 -4.62 2.36 0.73
N ASP A 20 -5.27 2.44 -0.44
CA ASP A 20 -4.86 1.70 -1.63
C ASP A 20 -3.49 2.20 -2.13
N ARG A 21 -2.53 1.27 -2.21
CA ARG A 21 -1.18 1.48 -2.75
C ARG A 21 -0.41 2.66 -2.17
N GLN A 22 -0.67 2.96 -0.90
CA GLN A 22 0.07 3.96 -0.13
C GLN A 22 1.50 3.50 0.19
N TRP A 23 1.74 2.20 0.27
CA TRP A 23 3.02 1.64 0.68
C TRP A 23 3.74 0.95 -0.47
N VAL A 24 5.08 0.96 -0.40
CA VAL A 24 5.94 0.13 -1.24
C VAL A 24 7.19 -0.27 -0.47
N VAL A 25 7.71 -1.47 -0.76
CA VAL A 25 9.02 -1.89 -0.25
C VAL A 25 10.10 -1.45 -1.23
N VAL A 26 11.15 -0.80 -0.75
CA VAL A 26 12.29 -0.37 -1.56
C VAL A 26 13.57 -1.07 -1.12
N ASN A 27 14.51 -1.24 -2.05
CA ASN A 27 15.83 -1.77 -1.74
C ASN A 27 16.79 -0.67 -1.26
N ALA A 28 18.04 -1.06 -0.96
CA ALA A 28 19.13 -0.16 -0.58
C ALA A 28 19.38 1.05 -1.52
N LYS A 29 18.94 0.97 -2.77
CA LYS A 29 19.10 2.02 -3.79
C LYS A 29 17.82 2.84 -4.00
N GLY A 30 16.84 2.73 -3.10
CA GLY A 30 15.55 3.42 -3.21
C GLY A 30 14.62 2.88 -4.30
N ARG A 31 14.95 1.75 -4.94
CA ARG A 31 14.11 1.18 -6.01
C ARG A 31 13.05 0.26 -5.43
N ALA A 32 11.80 0.44 -5.86
CA ALA A 32 10.70 -0.44 -5.51
C ALA A 32 11.00 -1.91 -5.84
N LEU A 33 10.74 -2.79 -4.88
CA LEU A 33 10.67 -4.22 -5.07
C LEU A 33 9.31 -4.59 -5.64
N THR A 34 9.28 -5.58 -6.50
CA THR A 34 8.04 -6.11 -7.10
C THR A 34 7.97 -7.61 -6.85
N GLN A 35 6.77 -8.17 -6.79
CA GLN A 35 6.56 -9.61 -6.64
C GLN A 35 7.23 -10.44 -7.75
N ARG A 36 7.43 -9.87 -8.95
CA ARG A 36 8.15 -10.55 -10.05
C ARG A 36 9.63 -10.77 -9.73
N VAL A 37 10.23 -9.83 -9.00
CA VAL A 37 11.63 -9.89 -8.57
C VAL A 37 11.74 -10.60 -7.22
N GLU A 38 10.77 -10.39 -6.32
CA GLU A 38 10.69 -11.00 -5.00
C GLU A 38 9.38 -11.78 -4.81
N PRO A 39 9.26 -13.02 -5.31
CA PRO A 39 8.03 -13.80 -5.23
C PRO A 39 7.56 -14.06 -3.79
N ARG A 40 8.49 -14.04 -2.82
CA ARG A 40 8.19 -14.19 -1.40
C ARG A 40 7.28 -13.08 -0.86
N MET A 41 7.22 -11.92 -1.50
CA MET A 41 6.27 -10.86 -1.17
C MET A 41 4.81 -11.36 -1.22
N ALA A 42 4.49 -12.33 -2.07
CA ALA A 42 3.13 -12.89 -2.17
C ALA A 42 2.70 -13.71 -0.93
N LEU A 43 3.65 -14.07 -0.06
CA LEU A 43 3.38 -14.79 1.19
C LEU A 43 3.19 -13.84 2.38
N MET A 44 3.32 -12.53 2.17
CA MET A 44 3.11 -11.54 3.21
C MET A 44 1.61 -11.26 3.35
N GLU A 45 1.12 -11.28 4.58
CA GLU A 45 -0.24 -10.87 4.93
C GLU A 45 -0.19 -9.48 5.53
N VAL A 46 -1.08 -8.61 5.08
CA VAL A 46 -1.16 -7.21 5.50
C VAL A 46 -2.58 -6.92 5.98
N GLU A 47 -2.68 -6.34 7.16
CA GLU A 47 -3.96 -6.01 7.80
C GLU A 47 -3.93 -4.57 8.31
N LEU A 48 -4.99 -3.81 7.99
CA LEU A 48 -5.26 -2.50 8.56
C LEU A 48 -6.34 -2.63 9.64
N PRO A 49 -6.40 -1.72 10.62
CA PRO A 49 -7.49 -1.69 11.59
C PRO A 49 -8.83 -1.60 10.85
N PRO A 50 -9.87 -2.38 11.23
CA PRO A 50 -11.16 -2.35 10.53
C PRO A 50 -11.78 -0.95 10.46
N ALA A 51 -11.59 -0.14 11.51
CA ALA A 51 -12.07 1.24 11.57
C ALA A 51 -11.35 2.17 10.57
N ALA A 52 -10.19 1.78 10.03
CA ALA A 52 -9.45 2.59 9.06
C ALA A 52 -10.20 2.79 7.74
N PHE A 53 -11.23 1.99 7.47
CA PHE A 53 -12.08 2.09 6.29
C PHE A 53 -13.33 2.97 6.52
N ASP A 54 -13.49 3.56 7.71
CA ASP A 54 -14.54 4.54 7.98
C ASP A 54 -14.14 5.94 7.49
N GLU A 55 -15.10 6.69 6.93
CA GLU A 55 -14.90 8.02 6.29
C GLU A 55 -14.19 9.04 7.17
N ASP A 56 -14.62 9.13 8.43
CA ASP A 56 -14.11 10.12 9.38
C ASP A 56 -12.96 9.59 10.24
N TRP A 57 -12.43 8.40 9.93
CA TRP A 57 -11.41 7.79 10.76
C TRP A 57 -10.07 8.51 10.64
N GLN A 58 -9.43 8.71 11.78
CA GLN A 58 -8.06 9.19 11.85
C GLN A 58 -7.21 8.21 12.67
N PRO A 59 -5.96 7.97 12.27
CA PRO A 59 -5.05 7.13 13.04
C PRO A 59 -4.93 7.59 14.49
N ALA A 60 -5.41 6.77 15.42
CA ALA A 60 -5.09 6.93 16.83
C ALA A 60 -3.62 6.52 17.09
N PRO A 61 -2.98 6.94 18.19
CA PRO A 61 -1.58 6.63 18.48
C PRO A 61 -1.21 5.13 18.49
N HIS A 62 -2.20 4.25 18.72
CA HIS A 62 -2.05 2.79 18.74
C HIS A 62 -2.53 2.11 17.45
N SER A 63 -2.91 2.87 16.43
CA SER A 63 -3.35 2.33 15.15
C SER A 63 -2.14 1.89 14.35
N CYS A 64 -2.10 0.63 13.95
CA CYS A 64 -0.98 0.05 13.24
C CYS A 64 -1.43 -0.68 11.99
N LEU A 65 -0.63 -0.60 10.93
CA LEU A 65 -0.59 -1.59 9.86
C LEU A 65 0.12 -2.83 10.41
N VAL A 66 -0.50 -4.00 10.28
CA VAL A 66 0.06 -5.27 10.76
C VAL A 66 0.56 -6.05 9.56
N ILE A 67 1.80 -6.51 9.61
CA ILE A 67 2.43 -7.31 8.56
C ILE A 67 2.87 -8.65 9.15
N ARG A 68 2.55 -9.74 8.46
CA ARG A 68 2.93 -11.10 8.82
C ARG A 68 3.58 -11.79 7.63
N ALA A 69 4.53 -12.67 7.90
CA ALA A 69 5.09 -13.54 6.88
C ALA A 69 5.57 -14.86 7.49
N PRO A 70 5.68 -15.94 6.68
CA PRO A 70 6.16 -17.22 7.15
C PRO A 70 7.56 -17.12 7.78
N GLY A 71 7.69 -17.65 9.00
CA GLY A 71 8.95 -17.69 9.74
C GLY A 71 9.39 -16.35 10.35
N MET A 72 8.51 -15.34 10.36
CA MET A 72 8.78 -14.03 10.95
C MET A 72 7.80 -13.72 12.07
N ASP A 73 8.25 -12.95 13.07
CA ASP A 73 7.37 -12.36 14.07
C ASP A 73 6.43 -11.33 13.44
N THR A 74 5.36 -10.98 14.15
CA THR A 74 4.41 -9.97 13.67
C THR A 74 5.01 -8.58 13.71
N LEU A 75 5.06 -7.90 12.58
CA LEU A 75 5.46 -6.49 12.51
C LEU A 75 4.22 -5.60 12.68
N LYS A 76 4.36 -4.55 13.51
CA LYS A 76 3.34 -3.51 13.67
C LYS A 76 3.94 -2.16 13.29
N VAL A 77 3.48 -1.60 12.18
CA VAL A 77 3.91 -0.30 11.67
C VAL A 77 2.90 0.76 12.13
N PRO A 78 3.27 1.69 13.03
CA PRO A 78 2.33 2.70 13.53
C PRO A 78 1.89 3.67 12.44
N LEU A 79 0.57 3.85 12.27
CA LEU A 79 0.00 4.71 11.22
C LEU A 79 0.08 6.21 11.56
N ALA A 80 0.15 6.53 12.85
CA ALA A 80 0.18 7.88 13.42
C ALA A 80 1.59 8.34 13.83
N ALA A 81 2.63 7.58 13.50
CA ALA A 81 4.00 7.96 13.86
C ALA A 81 4.48 9.19 13.08
N GLU A 82 5.43 9.91 13.66
CA GLU A 82 6.22 10.87 12.90
C GLU A 82 7.14 10.11 11.93
N HIS A 83 7.19 10.55 10.69
CA HIS A 83 7.97 9.92 9.64
C HIS A 83 9.20 10.75 9.31
N THR A 84 10.33 10.09 9.13
CA THR A 84 11.45 10.67 8.41
C THR A 84 11.20 10.60 6.91
N THR A 85 11.74 11.55 6.14
CA THR A 85 11.67 11.49 4.68
C THR A 85 12.83 10.68 4.14
N LEU A 86 12.56 9.78 3.19
CA LEU A 86 13.54 9.10 2.38
C LEU A 86 13.49 9.69 0.96
N ASP A 87 14.60 10.26 0.52
CA ASP A 87 14.75 10.81 -0.84
C ASP A 87 15.15 9.71 -1.84
N ASP A 88 15.09 10.05 -3.12
CA ASP A 88 15.49 9.20 -4.25
C ASP A 88 14.76 7.84 -4.33
N VAL A 89 13.50 7.80 -3.88
CA VAL A 89 12.63 6.65 -4.07
C VAL A 89 12.19 6.60 -5.53
N SER A 90 12.30 5.44 -6.16
CA SER A 90 11.89 5.23 -7.55
C SER A 90 10.93 4.06 -7.71
N VAL A 91 9.81 4.34 -8.37
CA VAL A 91 8.72 3.40 -8.65
C VAL A 91 8.34 3.56 -10.12
N TRP A 92 8.72 2.58 -10.95
CA TRP A 92 8.61 2.66 -12.41
C TRP A 92 9.31 3.92 -12.97
N GLU A 93 8.62 4.72 -13.78
CA GLU A 93 9.11 5.98 -14.34
C GLU A 93 9.05 7.17 -13.37
N TRP A 94 8.57 6.95 -12.14
CA TRP A 94 8.50 8.00 -11.13
C TRP A 94 9.67 7.93 -10.17
N SER A 95 10.17 9.10 -9.81
CA SER A 95 11.13 9.29 -8.72
C SER A 95 10.70 10.47 -7.86
N GLY A 96 10.91 10.37 -6.55
CA GLY A 96 10.58 11.42 -5.60
C GLY A 96 10.94 11.03 -4.17
N SER A 97 10.35 11.73 -3.21
CA SER A 97 10.52 11.45 -1.78
C SER A 97 9.35 10.63 -1.22
N ALA A 98 9.58 9.86 -0.18
CA ALA A 98 8.54 9.11 0.52
C ALA A 98 8.76 9.13 2.03
N TYR A 99 7.72 8.86 2.81
CA TYR A 99 7.85 8.66 4.25
C TYR A 99 8.49 7.31 4.53
N ASP A 100 9.56 7.30 5.33
CA ASP A 100 10.16 6.08 5.87
C ASP A 100 9.33 5.60 7.06
N GLU A 101 8.93 4.33 7.03
CA GLU A 101 8.18 3.68 8.12
C GLU A 101 9.08 3.21 9.27
N GLY A 102 10.38 3.50 9.18
CA GLY A 102 11.31 3.44 10.31
C GLY A 102 12.20 2.20 10.35
N ALA A 103 13.11 2.20 11.33
CA ALA A 103 14.15 1.19 11.45
C ALA A 103 13.60 -0.21 11.72
N GLU A 104 12.56 -0.35 12.54
CA GLU A 104 11.95 -1.65 12.84
C GLU A 104 11.38 -2.33 11.59
N ALA A 105 10.63 -1.58 10.78
CA ALA A 105 10.11 -2.09 9.51
C ALA A 105 11.24 -2.45 8.54
N ALA A 106 12.30 -1.62 8.48
CA ALA A 106 13.46 -1.89 7.64
C ALA A 106 14.22 -3.16 8.07
N GLU A 107 14.46 -3.35 9.37
CA GLU A 107 15.12 -4.54 9.92
C GLU A 107 14.29 -5.80 9.65
N TRP A 108 12.98 -5.74 9.90
CA TRP A 108 12.08 -6.86 9.68
C TRP A 108 12.04 -7.28 8.19
N LEU A 109 11.88 -6.32 7.28
CA LEU A 109 11.87 -6.59 5.84
C LEU A 109 13.23 -7.07 5.34
N SER A 110 14.32 -6.50 5.88
CA SER A 110 15.67 -6.92 5.52
C SER A 110 15.97 -8.34 5.96
N ALA A 111 15.52 -8.73 7.15
CA ALA A 111 15.60 -10.10 7.64
C ALA A 111 14.76 -11.05 6.78
N TYR A 112 13.53 -10.66 6.41
CA TYR A 112 12.68 -11.48 5.58
C TYR A 112 13.28 -11.70 4.18
N PHE A 113 13.67 -10.64 3.47
CA PHE A 113 14.23 -10.75 2.11
C PHE A 113 15.71 -11.15 2.06
N GLY A 114 16.42 -11.13 3.20
CA GLY A 114 17.86 -11.42 3.27
C GLY A 114 18.74 -10.34 2.63
N LYS A 115 18.22 -9.11 2.47
CA LYS A 115 18.91 -7.98 1.86
C LYS A 115 18.33 -6.65 2.34
N PRO A 116 19.12 -5.56 2.35
CA PRO A 116 18.64 -4.28 2.87
C PRO A 116 17.40 -3.81 2.10
N SER A 117 16.30 -3.69 2.85
CA SER A 117 14.97 -3.36 2.36
C SER A 117 14.27 -2.44 3.37
N ARG A 118 13.48 -1.49 2.88
CA ARG A 118 12.75 -0.52 3.71
C ARG A 118 11.30 -0.41 3.25
N LEU A 119 10.38 -0.20 4.18
CA LEU A 119 8.99 0.12 3.86
C LEU A 119 8.87 1.64 3.77
N VAL A 120 8.27 2.14 2.69
CA VAL A 120 7.98 3.56 2.54
C VAL A 120 6.52 3.79 2.22
N ARG A 121 6.00 4.94 2.66
CA ARG A 121 4.64 5.41 2.42
C ARG A 121 4.63 6.66 1.56
N PHE A 122 3.67 6.77 0.66
CA PHE A 122 3.56 7.91 -0.25
C PHE A 122 3.35 9.20 0.55
N LYS A 123 4.02 10.27 0.10
CA LYS A 123 4.06 11.55 0.79
C LYS A 123 3.10 12.53 0.13
N GLU A 124 1.81 12.34 0.35
CA GLU A 124 0.74 13.09 -0.33
C GLU A 124 0.81 14.61 -0.12
N GLU A 125 1.39 15.09 0.98
CA GLU A 125 1.49 16.53 1.26
C GLU A 125 2.48 17.25 0.33
N SER A 126 3.50 16.55 -0.20
CA SER A 126 4.53 17.17 -1.04
C SER A 126 4.71 16.53 -2.41
N GLU A 127 4.30 15.29 -2.61
CA GLU A 127 4.47 14.56 -3.87
C GLU A 127 3.15 14.48 -4.65
N ILE A 128 3.25 14.64 -5.97
CA ILE A 128 2.11 14.54 -6.87
C ILE A 128 2.47 13.63 -8.02
N ARG A 129 1.70 12.55 -8.18
CA ARG A 129 1.70 11.73 -9.40
C ARG A 129 0.40 11.96 -10.16
N PRO A 130 0.41 12.78 -11.23
CA PRO A 130 -0.79 12.99 -12.03
C PRO A 130 -1.10 11.75 -12.87
N THR A 131 -2.38 11.45 -13.04
CA THR A 131 -2.81 10.48 -14.05
C THR A 131 -2.60 11.05 -15.45
N ASN A 132 -2.45 10.16 -16.43
CA ASN A 132 -2.41 10.58 -17.83
C ASN A 132 -3.77 11.24 -18.20
N PRO A 133 -3.79 12.52 -18.61
CA PRO A 133 -5.04 13.27 -18.84
C PRO A 133 -5.96 12.65 -19.89
N LYS A 134 -5.40 11.86 -20.82
CA LYS A 134 -6.16 11.13 -21.84
C LYS A 134 -7.15 10.13 -21.23
N TYR A 135 -6.82 9.58 -20.06
CA TYR A 135 -7.58 8.50 -19.43
C TYR A 135 -8.29 8.96 -18.15
N ALA A 136 -7.69 9.85 -17.38
CA ALA A 136 -8.31 10.47 -16.21
C ALA A 136 -7.69 11.86 -16.01
N GLN A 137 -8.48 12.91 -16.18
CA GLN A 137 -8.00 14.28 -16.01
C GLN A 137 -8.30 14.76 -14.58
N GLY A 138 -7.30 15.37 -13.93
CA GLY A 138 -7.47 15.97 -12.60
C GLY A 138 -7.34 15.00 -11.42
N TYR A 139 -7.07 13.71 -11.69
CA TYR A 139 -6.83 12.72 -10.64
C TYR A 139 -5.34 12.60 -10.31
N LYS A 140 -5.07 12.28 -9.04
CA LYS A 140 -3.75 11.94 -8.53
C LYS A 140 -3.74 10.46 -8.14
N ILE A 141 -2.59 9.84 -8.26
CA ILE A 141 -2.35 8.46 -7.80
C ILE A 141 -1.18 8.44 -6.82
N THR A 142 -1.10 7.39 -6.02
CA THR A 142 0.01 7.10 -5.11
C THR A 142 1.04 6.22 -5.84
N PHE A 143 1.49 5.10 -5.25
CA PHE A 143 2.35 4.14 -5.92
C PHE A 143 1.61 3.24 -6.94
N THR A 144 0.36 3.56 -7.28
CA THR A 144 -0.42 2.87 -8.31
C THR A 144 0.29 2.82 -9.67
N ASP A 145 0.16 1.70 -10.38
CA ASP A 145 0.96 1.43 -11.58
C ASP A 145 0.62 2.36 -12.76
N CYS A 146 -0.66 2.72 -12.96
CA CYS A 146 -1.07 3.54 -14.11
C CYS A 146 -2.41 4.25 -13.92
N PHE A 147 -3.37 3.67 -13.19
CA PHE A 147 -4.74 4.17 -13.09
C PHE A 147 -5.31 3.94 -11.70
N PRO A 148 -6.17 4.84 -11.19
CA PRO A 148 -6.80 4.68 -9.87
C PRO A 148 -7.73 3.46 -9.79
N PHE A 149 -8.16 2.91 -10.94
CA PHE A 149 -9.03 1.75 -11.01
C PHE A 149 -8.52 0.73 -12.03
N LEU A 150 -8.57 -0.55 -11.67
CA LEU A 150 -8.42 -1.67 -12.59
C LEU A 150 -9.65 -2.58 -12.45
N ILE A 151 -10.48 -2.64 -13.48
CA ILE A 151 -11.66 -3.52 -13.51
C ILE A 151 -11.29 -4.79 -14.27
N ALA A 152 -11.35 -5.94 -13.61
CA ALA A 152 -11.24 -7.25 -14.23
C ALA A 152 -12.59 -7.98 -14.16
N SER A 153 -13.02 -8.62 -15.25
CA SER A 153 -14.30 -9.37 -15.29
C SER A 153 -14.13 -10.80 -14.73
N GLN A 154 -15.10 -11.27 -13.96
CA GLN A 154 -15.08 -12.54 -13.20
C GLN A 154 -15.03 -13.84 -14.02
N VAL A 155 -15.13 -13.80 -15.35
CA VAL A 155 -15.33 -15.04 -16.16
C VAL A 155 -14.07 -15.93 -16.24
N GLN A 156 -12.93 -15.53 -15.67
CA GLN A 156 -11.72 -16.38 -15.60
C GLN A 156 -11.30 -16.85 -14.21
N PHE A 157 -12.01 -16.50 -13.12
CA PHE A 157 -11.61 -16.91 -11.77
C PHE A 157 -12.48 -18.04 -11.22
N ILE A 158 -12.12 -19.29 -11.55
CA ILE A 158 -12.47 -20.45 -10.72
C ILE A 158 -11.15 -21.06 -10.23
N ALA A 159 -11.03 -21.16 -8.91
CA ALA A 159 -9.94 -21.74 -8.12
C ALA A 159 -8.79 -20.80 -7.69
N HIS A 160 -9.08 -19.80 -6.84
CA HIS A 160 -8.39 -19.59 -5.56
C HIS A 160 -9.09 -18.50 -4.75
N ARG A 161 -9.58 -18.85 -3.55
CA ARG A 161 -9.96 -17.86 -2.53
C ARG A 161 -8.65 -17.33 -1.93
N SER A 162 -8.09 -16.25 -2.49
CA SER A 162 -7.11 -15.34 -1.85
C SER A 162 -6.76 -14.08 -2.68
N ASP A 163 -7.42 -13.84 -3.82
CA ASP A 163 -6.96 -12.81 -4.77
C ASP A 163 -7.58 -11.43 -4.52
N CYS A 164 -7.06 -10.69 -3.53
CA CYS A 164 -7.18 -9.23 -3.46
C CYS A 164 -5.83 -8.51 -3.28
N LEU A 165 -4.69 -9.21 -3.32
CA LEU A 165 -3.35 -8.59 -3.30
C LEU A 165 -2.68 -8.73 -4.67
N ALA A 166 -3.34 -8.17 -5.69
CA ALA A 166 -2.79 -8.11 -7.03
C ALA A 166 -2.18 -6.71 -7.26
N TYR A 167 -0.85 -6.68 -7.33
CA TYR A 167 0.00 -5.56 -7.72
C TYR A 167 0.18 -4.44 -6.69
N VAL A 168 1.17 -4.66 -5.82
CA VAL A 168 1.79 -3.71 -4.87
C VAL A 168 0.87 -3.30 -3.72
#